data_AF-A0A2S5R7L0-F1
#
_entry.id   AF-A0A2S5R7L0-F1
#
_cell.length_a   1.000
_cell.length_b   1.000
_cell.length_c   1.000
_cell.angle_alpha   90.00
_cell.angle_beta   90.00
_cell.angle_gamma   90.00
#
_symmetry.space_group_name_H-M   'P 1'
#
loop_
_entity.id
_entity.type
_entity.pdbx_description
1 polymer ?
#
loop_
_entity_poly.entity_id
_entity_poly.type
_entity_poly.pdbx_seq_one_letter_code
_entity_poly.pdbx_strand_id
1 'polypeptide(L)'
;MIRHGTKTFKLIFAILITLVCFLIIWLGTWKSPDVNHSGDTNIHTCIHSDDRKLHFKLDAGGGNNFDVYLVEHSKQNCLNPYFPSIHIQANQSHNAWVHIVYTDSKAPEWRIFIDTANIDIPGSAYPFYAYEQDFYDAPLWRYYLFSKPLSFWKGHAFAAQVNHQKKSIHCIGGIEWGFALSDFRLRPKTADPRLLNKEHWEKAWQILQEKLPGYSQTYGSES
;
A
#
# COMPACT_ATOMS: atom_id res chain seq x y z
N MET A 1 -32.46 -6.65 51.37
CA MET A 1 -31.18 -6.37 50.69
C MET A 1 -30.71 -7.43 49.67
N ILE A 2 -31.38 -8.59 49.53
CA ILE A 2 -30.90 -9.72 48.69
C ILE A 2 -31.36 -9.64 47.21
N ARG A 3 -32.42 -8.89 46.91
CA ARG A 3 -33.02 -8.79 45.55
C ARG A 3 -32.23 -7.95 44.53
N HIS A 4 -31.29 -7.10 44.98
CA HIS A 4 -30.47 -6.30 44.08
C HIS A 4 -29.29 -7.08 43.50
N GLY A 5 -28.63 -7.94 44.29
CA GLY A 5 -27.46 -8.71 43.84
C GLY A 5 -27.75 -9.74 42.74
N THR A 6 -28.96 -10.31 42.73
CA THR A 6 -29.37 -11.30 41.72
C THR A 6 -29.66 -10.69 40.35
N LYS A 7 -30.14 -9.44 40.28
CA LYS A 7 -30.31 -8.73 39.01
C LYS A 7 -28.96 -8.34 38.40
N THR A 8 -28.04 -7.85 39.23
CA THR A 8 -26.67 -7.51 38.81
C THR A 8 -25.91 -8.74 38.33
N PHE A 9 -26.02 -9.87 39.03
CA PHE A 9 -25.39 -11.13 38.61
C PHE A 9 -25.90 -11.64 37.25
N LYS A 10 -27.23 -11.63 37.04
CA LYS A 10 -27.81 -12.02 35.75
C LYS A 10 -27.37 -11.11 34.60
N LEU A 11 -27.25 -9.80 34.85
CA LEU A 11 -26.78 -8.83 33.88
C LEU A 11 -25.30 -9.09 33.51
N ILE A 12 -24.43 -9.28 34.51
CA ILE A 12 -23.01 -9.60 34.28
C ILE A 12 -22.86 -10.89 33.47
N PHE A 13 -23.63 -11.92 33.81
CA PHE A 13 -23.61 -13.19 33.10
C PHE A 13 -24.08 -13.06 31.63
N ALA A 14 -25.14 -12.29 31.38
CA ALA A 14 -25.60 -12.00 30.03
C ALA A 14 -24.58 -11.22 29.19
N ILE A 15 -23.89 -10.24 29.80
CA ILE A 15 -22.80 -9.51 29.15
C ILE A 15 -21.66 -10.47 28.79
N LEU A 16 -21.25 -11.35 29.69
CA LEU A 16 -20.18 -12.32 29.43
C LEU A 16 -20.55 -13.28 28.29
N ILE A 17 -21.77 -13.83 28.28
CA ILE A 17 -22.22 -14.69 27.16
C ILE A 17 -22.18 -13.91 25.84
N THR A 18 -22.65 -12.67 25.84
CA THR A 18 -22.67 -11.84 24.63
C THR A 18 -21.26 -11.58 24.11
N LEU A 19 -20.31 -11.27 25.00
CA LEU A 19 -18.90 -11.08 24.65
C LEU A 19 -18.27 -12.36 24.10
N VAL A 20 -18.58 -13.52 24.68
CA VAL A 20 -18.09 -14.82 24.20
C VAL A 20 -18.67 -15.16 22.83
N CYS A 21 -19.98 -14.98 22.61
CA CYS A 21 -20.59 -15.17 21.30
C CYS A 21 -19.98 -14.25 20.24
N PHE A 22 -19.76 -12.97 20.59
CA PHE A 22 -19.10 -12.01 19.71
C PHE A 22 -17.68 -12.46 19.36
N LEU A 23 -16.89 -12.90 20.36
CA LEU A 23 -15.54 -13.40 20.14
C LEU A 23 -15.53 -14.65 19.24
N ILE A 24 -16.44 -15.61 19.45
CA ILE A 24 -16.55 -16.81 18.61
C ILE A 24 -16.87 -16.45 17.16
N ILE A 25 -17.83 -15.55 16.94
CA ILE A 25 -18.18 -15.09 15.58
C ILE A 25 -17.00 -14.37 14.94
N TRP A 26 -16.37 -13.44 15.69
CA TRP A 26 -15.22 -12.67 15.22
C TRP A 26 -14.05 -13.60 14.83
N LEU A 27 -13.69 -14.55 15.69
CA LEU A 27 -12.66 -15.57 15.41
C LEU A 27 -13.06 -16.49 14.25
N GLY A 28 -14.33 -16.89 14.16
CA GLY A 28 -14.83 -17.75 13.08
C GLY A 28 -14.76 -17.11 11.69
N THR A 29 -14.77 -15.78 11.62
CA THR A 29 -14.60 -15.04 10.35
C THR A 29 -13.13 -14.80 9.96
N TRP A 30 -12.18 -15.09 10.86
CA TRP A 30 -10.77 -14.94 10.56
C TRP A 30 -10.29 -16.02 9.59
N LYS A 31 -9.79 -15.58 8.44
CA LYS A 31 -9.01 -16.39 7.51
C LYS A 31 -7.61 -15.78 7.40
N SER A 32 -6.58 -16.56 7.70
CA SER A 32 -5.20 -16.09 7.61
C SER A 32 -4.91 -15.60 6.17
N PRO A 33 -4.30 -14.41 6.01
CA PRO A 33 -3.85 -13.94 4.70
C PRO A 33 -2.66 -14.76 4.15
N ASP A 34 -2.03 -15.57 5.00
CA ASP A 34 -0.83 -16.37 4.67
C ASP A 34 -1.13 -17.62 3.81
N VAL A 35 -2.41 -17.92 3.53
CA VAL A 35 -2.82 -19.25 3.03
C VAL A 35 -2.68 -19.42 1.52
N ASN A 36 -2.37 -18.37 0.73
CA ASN A 36 -2.29 -18.52 -0.73
C ASN A 36 -0.99 -17.93 -1.29
N HIS A 37 0.02 -18.80 -1.44
CA HIS A 37 1.28 -18.47 -2.10
C HIS A 37 1.24 -18.46 -3.64
N SER A 38 0.06 -18.67 -4.22
CA SER A 38 -0.14 -18.56 -5.66
C SER A 38 -1.60 -18.23 -5.92
N GLY A 39 -1.97 -16.96 -5.78
CA GLY A 39 -3.08 -16.51 -6.60
C GLY A 39 -2.62 -16.69 -8.04
N ASP A 40 -3.18 -17.63 -8.80
CA ASP A 40 -2.83 -17.85 -10.22
C ASP A 40 -3.12 -16.61 -11.10
N THR A 41 -3.67 -15.56 -10.49
CA THR A 41 -4.23 -14.39 -11.12
C THR A 41 -3.32 -13.18 -10.84
N ASN A 42 -2.86 -12.53 -11.91
CA ASN A 42 -2.00 -11.34 -11.82
C ASN A 42 -2.72 -10.14 -11.15
N ILE A 43 -1.94 -9.16 -10.65
CA ILE A 43 -2.47 -7.98 -9.93
C ILE A 43 -3.52 -7.24 -10.76
N HIS A 44 -3.26 -7.05 -12.06
CA HIS A 44 -4.20 -6.42 -12.99
C HIS A 44 -5.58 -7.07 -12.96
N THR A 45 -5.65 -8.40 -13.13
CA THR A 45 -6.91 -9.14 -13.15
C THR A 45 -7.59 -9.07 -11.79
N CYS A 46 -6.83 -9.11 -10.70
CA CYS A 46 -7.36 -8.96 -9.35
C CYS A 46 -8.04 -7.62 -9.09
N ILE A 47 -7.54 -6.54 -9.70
CA ILE A 47 -8.13 -5.20 -9.59
C ILE A 47 -9.31 -5.07 -10.54
N HIS A 48 -9.11 -5.33 -11.83
CA HIS A 48 -10.07 -4.96 -12.86
C HIS A 48 -11.30 -5.86 -12.94
N SER A 49 -11.18 -7.12 -12.50
CA SER A 49 -12.32 -8.05 -12.35
C SER A 49 -13.07 -7.92 -11.01
N ASP A 50 -12.64 -7.02 -10.12
CA ASP A 50 -13.39 -6.71 -8.90
C ASP A 50 -14.39 -5.58 -9.16
N ASP A 51 -15.69 -5.88 -8.97
CA ASP A 51 -16.77 -4.91 -9.08
C ASP A 51 -16.76 -3.89 -7.94
N ARG A 52 -16.02 -4.17 -6.87
CA ARG A 52 -15.85 -3.28 -5.71
C ARG A 52 -14.68 -2.32 -5.86
N LYS A 53 -13.97 -2.33 -7.00
CA LYS A 53 -12.86 -1.41 -7.22
C LYS A 53 -13.35 0.04 -7.17
N LEU A 54 -12.60 0.87 -6.46
CA LEU A 54 -12.79 2.30 -6.41
C LEU A 54 -11.95 2.94 -7.52
N HIS A 55 -12.47 4.01 -8.11
CA HIS A 55 -11.77 4.79 -9.12
C HIS A 55 -11.64 6.24 -8.65
N PHE A 56 -10.41 6.69 -8.52
CA PHE A 56 -10.07 8.07 -8.18
C PHE A 56 -9.45 8.75 -9.38
N LYS A 57 -9.90 9.98 -9.65
CA LYS A 57 -9.26 10.88 -10.62
C LYS A 57 -8.61 12.01 -9.83
N LEU A 58 -7.29 12.06 -9.87
CA LEU A 58 -6.49 12.98 -9.06
C LEU A 58 -5.70 13.92 -9.98
N ASP A 59 -6.01 15.22 -9.91
CA ASP A 59 -5.39 16.27 -10.72
C ASP A 59 -4.29 17.00 -9.92
N ALA A 60 -3.04 16.82 -10.33
CA ALA A 60 -1.87 17.46 -9.74
C ALA A 60 -1.55 18.84 -10.36
N GLY A 61 -2.39 19.34 -11.27
CA GLY A 61 -2.21 20.59 -12.00
C GLY A 61 -1.26 20.46 -13.19
N GLY A 62 -1.29 21.43 -14.11
CA GLY A 62 -0.40 21.45 -15.28
C GLY A 62 -0.61 20.29 -16.26
N GLY A 63 -1.80 19.67 -16.25
CA GLY A 63 -2.12 18.49 -17.06
C GLY A 63 -1.64 17.16 -16.46
N ASN A 64 -1.10 17.16 -15.24
CA ASN A 64 -0.67 15.96 -14.52
C ASN A 64 -1.87 15.29 -13.84
N ASN A 65 -2.57 14.44 -14.57
CA ASN A 65 -3.70 13.68 -14.05
C ASN A 65 -3.32 12.23 -13.81
N PHE A 66 -3.82 11.68 -12.70
CA PHE A 66 -3.68 10.27 -12.35
C PHE A 66 -5.06 9.61 -12.25
N ASP A 67 -5.22 8.49 -12.97
CA ASP A 67 -6.32 7.57 -12.81
C ASP A 67 -5.87 6.44 -11.88
N VAL A 68 -6.51 6.32 -10.72
CA VAL A 68 -6.14 5.36 -9.69
C VAL A 68 -7.28 4.38 -9.45
N TYR A 69 -7.01 3.10 -9.62
CA TYR A 69 -7.93 2.01 -9.30
C TYR A 69 -7.46 1.31 -8.03
N LEU A 70 -8.35 1.20 -7.05
CA LEU A 70 -8.04 0.64 -5.74
C LEU A 70 -9.06 -0.43 -5.37
N VAL A 71 -8.59 -1.62 -5.02
CA VAL A 71 -9.40 -2.62 -4.32
C VAL A 71 -8.96 -2.60 -2.86
N GLU A 72 -9.88 -2.31 -1.93
CA GLU A 72 -9.54 -2.20 -0.51
C GLU A 72 -9.16 -3.54 0.12
N HIS A 73 -9.89 -4.60 -0.24
CA HIS A 73 -9.66 -5.97 0.24
C HIS A 73 -9.75 -6.95 -0.92
N SER A 74 -8.57 -7.33 -1.44
CA SER A 74 -8.47 -8.29 -2.54
C SER A 74 -9.12 -9.64 -2.20
N LYS A 75 -9.67 -10.30 -3.22
CA LYS A 75 -10.35 -11.59 -3.09
C LYS A 75 -9.38 -12.68 -2.61
N GLN A 76 -9.92 -13.79 -2.10
CA GLN A 76 -9.12 -14.89 -1.55
C GLN A 76 -8.14 -15.51 -2.57
N ASN A 77 -8.48 -15.52 -3.85
CA ASN A 77 -7.67 -16.07 -4.94
C ASN A 77 -6.67 -15.07 -5.55
N CYS A 78 -6.53 -13.87 -4.98
CA CYS A 78 -5.63 -12.84 -5.47
C CYS A 78 -4.27 -12.87 -4.77
N LEU A 79 -3.28 -12.22 -5.40
CA LEU A 79 -2.01 -11.92 -4.74
C LEU A 79 -2.27 -11.10 -3.47
N ASN A 80 -1.63 -11.54 -2.38
CA ASN A 80 -1.82 -11.05 -1.02
C ASN A 80 -3.30 -10.78 -0.64
N PRO A 81 -4.11 -11.83 -0.42
CA PRO A 81 -5.54 -11.69 -0.23
C PRO A 81 -5.89 -10.81 0.97
N TYR A 82 -7.00 -10.10 0.86
CA TYR A 82 -7.54 -9.16 1.85
C TYR A 82 -6.70 -7.91 2.12
N PHE A 83 -5.52 -7.77 1.54
CA PHE A 83 -4.80 -6.50 1.50
C PHE A 83 -5.31 -5.62 0.36
N PRO A 84 -5.04 -4.31 0.42
CA PRO A 84 -5.32 -3.45 -0.71
C PRO A 84 -4.42 -3.77 -1.90
N SER A 85 -4.94 -3.53 -3.09
CA SER A 85 -4.18 -3.59 -4.34
C SER A 85 -4.52 -2.36 -5.18
N ILE A 86 -3.50 -1.78 -5.80
CA ILE A 86 -3.61 -0.51 -6.51
C ILE A 86 -3.08 -0.63 -7.94
N HIS A 87 -3.70 0.15 -8.83
CA HIS A 87 -3.22 0.43 -10.16
C HIS A 87 -3.23 1.95 -10.36
N ILE A 88 -2.11 2.53 -10.77
CA ILE A 88 -1.98 3.97 -11.03
C ILE A 88 -1.56 4.16 -12.48
N GLN A 89 -2.32 4.98 -13.19
CA GLN A 89 -2.01 5.44 -14.53
C GLN A 89 -1.72 6.93 -14.49
N ALA A 90 -0.62 7.35 -15.11
CA ALA A 90 -0.32 8.76 -15.31
C ALA A 90 -0.67 9.15 -16.75
N ASN A 91 -1.43 10.23 -16.92
CA ASN A 91 -1.83 10.69 -18.25
C ASN A 91 -0.68 11.34 -19.02
N GLN A 92 0.36 11.80 -18.32
CA GLN A 92 1.58 12.28 -18.96
C GLN A 92 2.55 11.12 -19.26
N SER A 93 3.25 11.26 -20.38
CA SER A 93 4.30 10.32 -20.77
C SER A 93 5.35 10.23 -19.68
N HIS A 94 5.62 9.03 -19.21
CA HIS A 94 6.67 8.71 -18.24
C HIS A 94 7.33 7.41 -18.71
N ASN A 95 8.54 7.13 -18.24
CA ASN A 95 9.22 5.89 -18.57
C ASN A 95 9.62 5.08 -17.35
N ALA A 96 9.47 5.60 -16.13
CA ALA A 96 9.79 4.88 -14.92
C ALA A 96 8.85 5.22 -13.76
N TRP A 97 8.74 4.28 -12.82
CA TRP A 97 8.15 4.51 -11.51
C TRP A 97 9.20 4.39 -10.42
N VAL A 98 9.13 5.28 -9.44
CA VAL A 98 9.87 5.16 -8.18
C VAL A 98 8.87 4.86 -7.07
N HIS A 99 9.13 3.81 -6.28
CA HIS A 99 8.27 3.45 -5.16
C HIS A 99 9.07 3.49 -3.85
N ILE A 100 8.73 4.42 -2.96
CA ILE A 100 9.31 4.51 -1.62
C ILE A 100 8.28 4.05 -0.59
N VAL A 101 8.66 3.08 0.22
CA VAL A 101 7.80 2.50 1.25
C VAL A 101 8.21 3.01 2.62
N TYR A 102 7.21 3.34 3.44
CA TYR A 102 7.34 3.74 4.84
C TYR A 102 6.53 2.79 5.73
N THR A 103 7.15 2.27 6.79
CA THR A 103 6.50 1.42 7.80
C THR A 103 6.99 1.77 9.21
N ASP A 104 6.35 1.20 10.23
CA ASP A 104 6.81 1.20 11.62
C ASP A 104 7.54 -0.10 12.02
N SER A 105 8.13 -0.81 11.05
CA SER A 105 8.87 -2.05 11.32
C SER A 105 9.91 -1.87 12.43
N LYS A 106 10.01 -2.88 13.30
CA LYS A 106 11.05 -2.91 14.35
C LYS A 106 12.45 -2.89 13.74
N ALA A 107 12.62 -3.59 12.62
CA ALA A 107 13.86 -3.66 11.86
C ALA A 107 14.05 -2.36 11.03
N PRO A 108 15.10 -1.55 11.32
CA PRO A 108 15.28 -0.22 10.73
C PRO A 108 15.28 -0.18 9.21
N GLU A 109 15.86 -1.19 8.55
CA GLU A 109 15.97 -1.31 7.10
C GLU A 109 14.61 -1.44 6.40
N TRP A 110 13.57 -1.89 7.12
CA TRP A 110 12.21 -2.02 6.60
C TRP A 110 11.33 -0.81 6.93
N ARG A 111 11.84 0.19 7.65
CA ARG A 111 11.08 1.41 7.98
C ARG A 111 10.97 2.35 6.80
N ILE A 112 12.03 2.50 6.02
CA ILE A 112 12.07 3.32 4.81
C ILE A 112 12.93 2.61 3.78
N PHE A 113 12.36 2.24 2.64
CA PHE A 113 13.10 1.55 1.59
C PHE A 113 12.53 1.83 0.20
N ILE A 114 13.37 1.64 -0.82
CA ILE A 114 12.96 1.64 -2.22
C ILE A 114 12.42 0.26 -2.52
N ASP A 115 11.14 0.18 -2.87
CA ASP A 115 10.49 -1.07 -3.23
C ASP A 115 10.78 -1.36 -4.70
N THR A 116 11.56 -2.39 -4.95
CA THR A 116 12.03 -2.79 -6.29
C THR A 116 12.63 -4.18 -6.19
N ALA A 117 12.75 -4.87 -7.34
CA ALA A 117 13.53 -6.09 -7.43
C ALA A 117 14.97 -5.85 -6.90
N ASN A 118 15.52 -6.87 -6.24
CA ASN A 118 16.88 -6.82 -5.69
C ASN A 118 17.88 -6.43 -6.80
N ILE A 119 18.84 -5.55 -6.47
CA ILE A 119 19.92 -5.12 -7.37
C ILE A 119 20.74 -6.29 -7.91
N ASP A 120 20.83 -7.39 -7.16
CA ASP A 120 21.58 -8.58 -7.53
C ASP A 120 20.89 -9.43 -8.61
N ILE A 121 19.64 -9.12 -8.97
CA ILE A 121 18.89 -9.85 -9.99
C ILE A 121 19.29 -9.32 -11.39
N PRO A 122 19.69 -10.20 -12.33
CA PRO A 122 19.97 -9.79 -13.70
C PRO A 122 18.77 -9.08 -14.34
N GLY A 123 19.01 -7.88 -14.89
CA GLY A 123 17.95 -7.05 -15.47
C GLY A 123 17.13 -6.26 -14.45
N SER A 124 17.57 -6.19 -13.18
CA SER A 124 16.94 -5.35 -12.18
C SER A 124 16.86 -3.90 -12.64
N ALA A 125 15.67 -3.32 -12.47
CA ALA A 125 15.39 -1.93 -12.74
C ALA A 125 15.89 -0.99 -11.64
N TYR A 126 16.56 -1.50 -10.59
CA TYR A 126 16.97 -0.75 -9.41
C TYR A 126 17.63 0.62 -9.76
N PRO A 127 17.23 1.74 -9.12
CA PRO A 127 16.25 1.87 -8.04
C PRO A 127 14.79 2.09 -8.50
N PHE A 128 14.46 1.78 -9.74
CA PHE A 128 13.12 1.99 -10.30
C PHE A 128 12.25 0.74 -10.12
N TYR A 129 10.99 0.96 -9.75
CA TYR A 129 9.99 -0.08 -9.53
C TYR A 129 9.62 -0.78 -10.83
N ALA A 130 9.35 0.01 -11.88
CA ALA A 130 8.98 -0.47 -13.21
C ALA A 130 9.40 0.55 -14.28
N TYR A 131 9.56 0.08 -15.51
CA TYR A 131 9.80 0.91 -16.69
C TYR A 131 8.68 0.72 -17.72
N GLU A 132 8.32 1.81 -18.40
CA GLU A 132 7.40 1.87 -19.56
C GLU A 132 6.05 1.15 -19.34
N GLN A 133 5.61 1.07 -18.10
CA GLN A 133 4.38 0.37 -17.69
C GLN A 133 3.68 1.19 -16.61
N ASP A 134 2.36 1.00 -16.51
CA ASP A 134 1.58 1.52 -15.38
C ASP A 134 2.06 0.90 -14.06
N PHE A 135 1.79 1.60 -12.96
CA PHE A 135 2.14 1.10 -11.63
C PHE A 135 1.08 0.15 -11.12
N TYR A 136 1.47 -1.08 -10.76
CA TYR A 136 0.63 -2.05 -10.08
C TYR A 136 1.32 -2.50 -8.82
N ASP A 137 0.62 -2.50 -7.69
CA ASP A 137 1.18 -3.07 -6.46
C ASP A 137 0.13 -3.72 -5.56
N ALA A 138 0.59 -4.74 -4.83
CA ALA A 138 -0.15 -5.50 -3.83
C ALA A 138 0.83 -5.85 -2.71
N PRO A 139 0.92 -5.04 -1.63
CA PRO A 139 2.09 -5.04 -0.76
C PRO A 139 2.22 -6.38 -0.06
N LEU A 140 3.29 -7.15 -0.28
CA LEU A 140 3.43 -8.52 0.22
C LEU A 140 3.79 -8.56 1.72
N TRP A 141 2.82 -8.24 2.57
CA TRP A 141 2.95 -8.32 4.03
C TRP A 141 2.07 -9.39 4.62
N ARG A 142 2.53 -9.96 5.74
CA ARG A 142 1.82 -10.99 6.49
C ARG A 142 1.52 -10.49 7.89
N TYR A 143 0.37 -10.86 8.43
CA TYR A 143 0.06 -10.72 9.84
C TYR A 143 -0.75 -11.92 10.30
N TYR A 144 -0.59 -12.23 11.58
CA TYR A 144 -1.37 -13.24 12.28
C TYR A 144 -2.36 -12.54 13.21
N LEU A 145 -3.37 -13.30 13.63
CA LEU A 145 -4.45 -12.80 14.48
C LEU A 145 -3.94 -12.09 15.76
N PHE A 146 -2.85 -12.60 16.34
CA PHE A 146 -2.23 -12.07 17.55
C PHE A 146 -0.81 -11.53 17.35
N SER A 147 -0.38 -11.38 16.09
CA SER A 147 0.96 -10.88 15.76
C SER A 147 0.91 -10.00 14.52
N LYS A 148 1.09 -8.70 14.73
CA LYS A 148 1.11 -7.67 13.69
C LYS A 148 2.52 -7.09 13.62
N PRO A 149 3.31 -7.40 12.56
CA PRO A 149 4.69 -6.95 12.48
C PRO A 149 4.83 -5.43 12.22
N LEU A 150 3.75 -4.81 11.74
CA LEU A 150 3.63 -3.38 11.46
C LEU A 150 2.20 -2.93 11.78
N SER A 151 2.04 -1.69 12.23
CA SER A 151 0.75 -1.03 12.41
C SER A 151 0.34 -0.23 11.17
N PHE A 152 1.27 0.12 10.29
CA PHE A 152 0.96 0.73 9.00
C PHE A 152 1.98 0.39 7.91
N TRP A 153 1.51 0.48 6.67
CA TRP A 153 2.33 0.48 5.48
C TRP A 153 1.87 1.62 4.58
N LYS A 154 2.83 2.37 4.04
CA LYS A 154 2.56 3.54 3.21
C LYS A 154 3.52 3.59 2.04
N GLY A 155 2.99 3.59 0.82
CA GLY A 155 3.74 3.68 -0.42
C GLY A 155 3.63 5.06 -1.04
N HIS A 156 4.75 5.61 -1.49
CA HIS A 156 4.83 6.79 -2.34
C HIS A 156 5.29 6.34 -3.73
N ALA A 157 4.36 6.32 -4.69
CA ALA A 157 4.64 5.97 -6.08
C ALA A 157 4.74 7.24 -6.92
N PHE A 158 5.92 7.52 -7.46
CA PHE A 158 6.19 8.68 -8.32
C PHE A 158 6.37 8.25 -9.77
N ALA A 159 5.62 8.87 -10.68
CA ALA A 159 5.85 8.74 -12.11
C ALA A 159 7.02 9.66 -12.50
N ALA A 160 7.99 9.13 -13.24
CA ALA A 160 9.18 9.85 -13.63
C ALA A 160 9.56 9.65 -15.10
N GLN A 161 10.16 10.70 -15.67
CA GLN A 161 10.95 10.60 -16.89
C GLN A 161 12.43 10.56 -16.52
N VAL A 162 13.08 9.48 -16.90
CA VAL A 162 14.50 9.23 -16.62
C VAL A 162 15.27 9.33 -17.93
N ASN A 163 16.30 10.18 -17.95
CA ASN A 163 17.25 10.25 -19.05
C ASN A 163 18.63 9.81 -18.55
N HIS A 164 19.02 8.58 -18.88
CA HIS A 164 20.29 8.01 -18.45
C HIS A 164 21.51 8.67 -19.08
N GLN A 165 21.39 9.22 -20.31
CA GLN A 165 22.50 9.90 -21.00
C GLN A 165 22.82 11.23 -20.34
N LYS A 166 21.79 12.02 -20.03
CA LYS A 166 21.91 13.31 -19.35
C LYS A 166 22.04 13.19 -17.84
N LYS A 167 21.85 11.98 -17.30
CA LYS A 167 21.73 11.71 -15.87
C LYS A 167 20.74 12.68 -15.22
N SER A 168 19.49 12.65 -15.67
CA SER A 168 18.45 13.49 -15.12
C SER A 168 17.17 12.69 -14.88
N ILE A 169 16.48 13.03 -13.81
CA ILE A 169 15.15 12.52 -13.48
C ILE A 169 14.17 13.68 -13.35
N HIS A 170 13.02 13.54 -13.96
CA HIS A 170 11.93 14.52 -13.89
C HIS A 170 10.71 13.84 -13.29
N CYS A 171 10.33 14.23 -12.07
CA CYS A 171 9.14 13.71 -11.40
C CYS A 171 7.90 14.45 -11.92
N ILE A 172 7.00 13.72 -12.55
CA ILE A 172 5.74 14.24 -13.11
C ILE A 172 4.73 14.49 -11.99
N GLY A 173 4.76 13.64 -10.97
CA GLY A 173 3.86 13.67 -9.82
C GLY A 173 3.89 12.32 -9.13
N GLY A 174 3.12 12.16 -8.06
CA GLY A 174 3.05 10.88 -7.39
C GLY A 174 1.80 10.71 -6.53
N ILE A 175 1.58 9.48 -6.10
CA ILE A 175 0.44 9.06 -5.30
C ILE A 175 0.95 8.43 -3.99
N GLU A 176 0.45 8.94 -2.87
CA GLU A 176 0.50 8.28 -1.58
C GLU A 176 -0.68 7.30 -1.49
N TRP A 177 -0.41 6.10 -1.00
CA TRP A 177 -1.45 5.12 -0.68
C TRP A 177 -0.95 4.16 0.41
N GLY A 178 -1.82 3.29 0.91
CA GLY A 178 -1.41 2.23 1.81
C GLY A 178 -2.52 1.74 2.72
N PHE A 179 -2.15 1.26 3.91
CA PHE A 179 -3.09 0.74 4.89
C PHE A 179 -2.60 0.88 6.33
N ALA A 180 -3.55 0.80 7.26
CA ALA A 180 -3.31 0.62 8.68
C ALA A 180 -3.80 -0.76 9.16
N LEU A 181 -3.01 -1.41 10.01
CA LEU A 181 -3.36 -2.62 10.75
C LEU A 181 -3.66 -2.24 12.20
N SER A 182 -4.93 -2.11 12.54
CA SER A 182 -5.37 -1.86 13.92
C SER A 182 -5.59 -3.16 14.68
N ASP A 183 -5.22 -3.22 15.96
CA ASP A 183 -5.37 -4.41 16.82
C ASP A 183 -6.79 -5.00 16.81
N PHE A 184 -7.81 -4.16 16.78
CA PHE A 184 -9.22 -4.57 16.82
C PHE A 184 -9.81 -4.95 15.46
N ARG A 185 -9.06 -4.74 14.37
CA ARG A 185 -9.51 -5.11 13.03
C ARG A 185 -8.88 -6.43 12.61
N LEU A 186 -9.74 -7.27 12.04
CA LEU A 186 -9.30 -8.49 11.36
C LEU A 186 -8.64 -8.16 10.04
N ARG A 187 -8.97 -7.06 9.35
CA ARG A 187 -8.45 -6.74 8.01
C ARG A 187 -7.75 -5.38 7.98
N PRO A 188 -6.77 -5.17 7.09
CA PRO A 188 -6.19 -3.85 6.85
C PRO A 188 -7.29 -2.82 6.57
N LYS A 189 -7.12 -1.62 7.10
CA LYS A 189 -7.92 -0.47 6.71
C LYS A 189 -7.13 0.32 5.68
N THR A 190 -7.60 0.34 4.45
CA THR A 190 -6.97 1.08 3.36
C THR A 190 -7.05 2.59 3.62
N ALA A 191 -6.01 3.30 3.18
CA ALA A 191 -6.00 4.76 3.13
C ALA A 191 -6.30 5.19 1.69
N ASP A 192 -7.20 6.17 1.53
CA ASP A 192 -7.53 6.71 0.21
C ASP A 192 -6.29 7.29 -0.46
N PRO A 193 -6.10 7.08 -1.78
CA PRO A 193 -4.95 7.60 -2.50
C PRO A 193 -4.95 9.13 -2.51
N ARG A 194 -3.76 9.73 -2.38
CA ARG A 194 -3.59 11.19 -2.33
C ARG A 194 -2.43 11.65 -3.20
N LEU A 195 -2.55 12.85 -3.77
CA LEU A 195 -1.48 13.47 -4.53
C LEU A 195 -0.28 13.80 -3.64
N LEU A 196 0.91 13.52 -4.15
CA LEU A 196 2.18 13.91 -3.58
C LEU A 196 2.66 15.21 -4.20
N ASN A 197 3.08 16.14 -3.35
CA ASN A 197 3.64 17.42 -3.76
C ASN A 197 5.18 17.39 -3.89
N LYS A 198 5.77 18.53 -4.27
CA LYS A 198 7.22 18.71 -4.42
C LYS A 198 8.03 18.34 -3.17
N GLU A 199 7.53 18.68 -1.97
CA GLU A 199 8.23 18.37 -0.71
C GLU A 199 8.39 16.86 -0.51
N HIS A 200 7.39 16.07 -0.89
CA HIS A 200 7.47 14.61 -0.83
C HIS A 200 8.53 14.08 -1.81
N TRP A 201 8.59 14.64 -3.01
CA TRP A 201 9.60 14.27 -4.00
C TRP A 201 11.02 14.63 -3.54
N GLU A 202 11.22 15.82 -2.94
CA GLU A 202 12.52 16.23 -2.40
C GLU A 202 13.00 15.28 -1.29
N LYS A 203 12.09 14.82 -0.42
CA LYS A 203 12.40 13.80 0.59
C LYS A 203 12.73 12.44 -0.03
N ALA A 204 11.97 12.01 -1.04
CA ALA A 204 12.28 10.78 -1.78
C ALA A 204 13.65 10.89 -2.48
N TRP A 205 13.98 12.05 -3.03
CA TRP A 205 15.25 12.29 -3.69
C TRP A 205 16.45 12.14 -2.75
N GLN A 206 16.33 12.56 -1.49
CA GLN A 206 17.39 12.36 -0.49
C GLN A 206 17.73 10.88 -0.28
N ILE A 207 16.77 9.97 -0.49
CA ILE A 207 16.96 8.52 -0.42
C ILE A 207 17.57 8.00 -1.74
N LEU A 208 17.09 8.50 -2.88
CA LEU A 208 17.47 8.04 -4.22
C LEU A 208 18.86 8.51 -4.65
N GLN A 209 19.31 9.70 -4.23
CA GLN A 209 20.56 10.30 -4.68
C GLN A 209 21.78 9.41 -4.41
N GLU A 210 21.76 8.65 -3.30
CA GLU A 210 22.82 7.69 -2.97
C GLU A 210 22.90 6.55 -3.98
N LYS A 211 21.78 6.25 -4.65
CA LYS A 211 21.63 5.15 -5.63
C LYS A 211 21.77 5.64 -7.07
N LEU A 212 21.68 6.95 -7.30
CA LEU A 212 21.77 7.59 -8.60
C LEU A 212 22.88 8.67 -8.61
N PRO A 213 24.16 8.29 -8.41
CA PRO A 213 25.24 9.26 -8.30
C PRO A 213 25.40 10.09 -9.59
N GLY A 214 25.39 11.40 -9.42
CA GLY A 214 25.54 12.37 -10.51
C GLY A 214 24.27 12.61 -11.32
N TYR A 215 23.11 12.08 -10.89
CA TYR A 215 21.83 12.47 -11.48
C TYR A 215 21.35 13.81 -10.89
N SER A 216 20.70 14.62 -11.71
CA SER A 216 19.93 15.80 -11.29
C SER A 216 18.44 15.50 -11.25
N GLN A 217 17.68 16.25 -10.45
CA GLN A 217 16.23 16.07 -10.31
C GLN A 217 15.46 17.38 -10.59
N THR A 218 14.25 17.23 -11.13
CA THR A 218 13.24 18.29 -11.29
C THR A 218 11.85 17.74 -10.94
N TYR A 219 10.87 18.63 -10.70
CA TYR A 219 9.52 18.24 -10.28
C TYR A 219 8.43 19.08 -10.95
N GLY A 220 7.35 18.41 -11.39
CA GLY A 220 6.15 19.00 -11.95
C GLY A 220 6.39 19.64 -13.32
N SER A 221 5.40 20.34 -13.85
CA SER A 221 5.61 21.16 -15.04
C SER A 221 6.50 22.36 -14.68
N GLU A 222 7.79 22.29 -14.99
CA GLU A 222 8.60 23.50 -15.13
C GLU A 222 8.00 24.29 -16.29
N SER A 223 7.26 25.35 -15.95
CA SER A 223 6.83 26.40 -16.87
C SER A 223 7.98 27.34 -17.20
#